data_AF-A0A3B9VUC3-F1
#
_entry.id   AF-A0A3B9VUC3-F1
#
_cell.length_a   1.000
_cell.length_b   1.000
_cell.length_c   1.000
_cell.angle_alpha   90.00
_cell.angle_beta   90.00
_cell.angle_gamma   90.00
#
_symmetry.space_group_name_H-M   'P 1'
#
loop_
_entity.id
_entity.type
_entity.pdbx_description
1 polymer ?
#
loop_
_entity_poly.entity_id
_entity_poly.type
_entity_poly.pdbx_seq_one_letter_code
_entity_poly.pdbx_strand_id
1 'polypeptide(L)'
;MNFKMRVFFFKTESVAEELMEQLSREYRVKADQIPPAYPVENEKLILVCIDDGASKPKKALVDFCRNLDNARCQNVAFSATTKGGVEAAKELANIIRANNINVVDEPHLVPVKSGLFGSKVTDASVADIKDWAKHIIDIIHQ
;
A
#
# COMPACT_ATOMS: atom_id res chain seq x y z
N MET A 1 -7.68 -17.13 11.58
CA MET A 1 -7.19 -17.47 10.23
C MET A 1 -5.81 -16.84 10.08
N ASN A 2 -4.76 -17.61 9.82
CA ASN A 2 -3.37 -17.12 9.77
C ASN A 2 -3.07 -16.62 8.35
N PHE A 3 -3.70 -15.51 7.95
CA PHE A 3 -3.50 -14.89 6.64
C PHE A 3 -2.21 -14.06 6.70
N LYS A 4 -1.13 -14.56 6.08
CA LYS A 4 0.18 -13.90 6.15
C LYS A 4 0.18 -12.63 5.31
N MET A 5 -0.11 -11.51 5.96
CA MET A 5 -0.18 -10.19 5.37
C MET A 5 0.90 -9.27 5.94
N ARG A 6 1.35 -8.30 5.15
CA ARG A 6 2.22 -7.21 5.60
C ARG A 6 1.76 -5.90 4.98
N VAL A 7 1.93 -4.79 5.68
CA VAL A 7 1.57 -3.47 5.15
C VAL A 7 2.84 -2.63 4.97
N PHE A 8 2.86 -1.85 3.91
CA PHE A 8 4.01 -1.05 3.52
C PHE A 8 3.57 0.38 3.25
N PHE A 9 4.46 1.32 3.51
CA PHE A 9 4.26 2.72 3.16
C PHE A 9 5.47 3.28 2.43
N PHE A 10 5.23 4.18 1.49
CA PHE A 10 6.24 5.07 0.93
C PHE A 10 5.80 6.49 1.17
N LYS A 11 6.66 7.33 1.74
CA LYS A 11 6.21 8.61 2.27
C LYS A 11 7.18 9.77 2.06
N THR A 12 6.62 10.95 1.81
CA THR A 12 7.29 12.25 2.00
C THR A 12 6.84 12.95 3.28
N GLU A 13 5.61 12.70 3.74
CA GLU A 13 5.04 13.19 5.02
C GLU A 13 4.65 12.00 5.92
N SER A 14 4.16 12.19 7.16
CA SER A 14 3.85 11.06 8.05
C SER A 14 2.56 10.31 7.70
N VAL A 15 1.76 10.79 6.74
CA VAL A 15 0.37 10.36 6.57
C VAL A 15 0.24 8.89 6.17
N ALA A 16 0.99 8.40 5.18
CA ALA A 16 0.93 6.98 4.81
C ALA A 16 1.44 6.05 5.92
N GLU A 17 2.46 6.47 6.68
CA GLU A 17 2.94 5.69 7.84
C GLU A 17 1.86 5.58 8.90
N GLU A 18 1.26 6.70 9.30
CA GLU A 18 0.19 6.75 10.30
C GLU A 18 -1.01 5.86 9.88
N LEU A 19 -1.41 5.89 8.61
CA LEU A 19 -2.48 5.04 8.07
C LEU A 19 -2.11 3.54 8.09
N MET A 20 -0.90 3.19 7.65
CA MET A 20 -0.44 1.79 7.66
C MET A 20 -0.23 1.27 9.09
N GLU A 21 0.13 2.12 10.04
CA GLU A 21 0.17 1.76 11.46
C GLU A 21 -1.21 1.39 12.01
N GLN A 22 -2.30 2.04 11.54
CA GLN A 22 -3.66 1.65 11.92
C GLN A 22 -3.98 0.23 11.45
N LEU A 23 -3.63 -0.12 10.21
CA LEU A 23 -3.83 -1.47 9.67
C LEU A 23 -2.94 -2.50 10.37
N SER A 24 -1.68 -2.14 10.67
CA SER A 24 -0.75 -2.95 11.45
C SER A 24 -1.34 -3.34 12.81
N ARG A 25 -1.94 -2.37 13.53
CA ARG A 25 -2.61 -2.63 14.81
C ARG A 25 -3.87 -3.48 14.66
N GLU A 26 -4.71 -3.16 13.67
CA GLU A 26 -5.96 -3.88 13.39
C GLU A 26 -5.70 -5.37 13.12
N TYR A 27 -4.78 -5.66 12.21
CA TYR A 27 -4.52 -7.01 11.72
C TYR A 27 -3.36 -7.71 12.43
N ARG A 28 -2.69 -7.04 13.38
CA ARG A 28 -1.51 -7.52 14.11
C ARG A 28 -0.38 -7.95 13.16
N VAL A 29 -0.12 -7.13 12.16
CA VAL A 29 0.93 -7.34 11.13
C VAL A 29 2.01 -6.26 11.23
N LYS A 30 3.12 -6.40 10.50
CA LYS A 30 4.16 -5.37 10.44
C LYS A 30 3.80 -4.27 9.43
N ALA A 31 4.06 -3.02 9.81
CA ALA A 31 4.12 -1.87 8.93
C ALA A 31 5.59 -1.52 8.65
N ASP A 32 5.97 -1.38 7.38
CA ASP A 32 7.35 -1.08 7.00
C ASP A 32 7.44 -0.01 5.91
N GLN A 33 8.41 0.89 6.03
CA GLN A 33 8.74 1.83 4.97
C GLN A 33 9.32 1.07 3.76
N ILE A 34 8.99 1.48 2.54
CA ILE A 34 9.69 1.08 1.32
C ILE A 34 10.89 2.03 1.09
N PRO A 35 12.12 1.51 0.88
CA PRO A 35 12.50 0.10 0.85
C PRO A 35 12.52 -0.54 2.25
N PRO A 36 12.07 -1.80 2.40
CA PRO A 36 11.94 -2.42 3.71
C PRO A 36 13.28 -2.87 4.29
N ALA A 37 13.36 -2.90 5.63
CA ALA A 37 14.53 -3.40 6.35
C ALA A 37 14.78 -4.91 6.13
N TYR A 38 13.72 -5.66 5.84
CA TYR A 38 13.77 -7.10 5.57
C TYR A 38 12.98 -7.42 4.30
N PRO A 39 13.47 -8.35 3.45
CA PRO A 39 12.76 -8.78 2.25
C PRO A 39 11.34 -9.27 2.53
N VAL A 40 10.53 -9.24 1.48
CA VAL A 40 9.22 -9.90 1.42
C VAL A 40 9.47 -11.39 1.18
N GLU A 41 8.86 -12.25 1.99
CA GLU A 41 9.02 -13.71 1.99
C GLU A 41 7.68 -14.42 2.18
N ASN A 42 7.12 -14.96 1.09
CA ASN A 42 5.92 -15.80 1.08
C ASN A 42 4.68 -15.15 1.74
N GLU A 43 4.44 -13.87 1.49
CA GLU A 43 3.23 -13.15 1.90
C GLU A 43 2.05 -13.51 0.98
N LYS A 44 0.88 -13.73 1.57
CA LYS A 44 -0.37 -13.92 0.83
C LYS A 44 -0.91 -12.61 0.29
N LEU A 45 -0.69 -11.52 1.01
CA LEU A 45 -1.09 -10.18 0.61
C LEU A 45 -0.08 -9.17 1.14
N ILE A 46 0.27 -8.21 0.30
CA ILE A 46 0.88 -6.96 0.75
C ILE A 46 -0.02 -5.79 0.40
N LEU A 47 -0.21 -4.88 1.34
CA LEU A 47 -0.89 -3.60 1.12
C LEU A 47 0.17 -2.51 1.08
N VAL A 48 0.10 -1.62 0.09
CA VAL A 48 1.08 -0.54 -0.09
C VAL A 48 0.35 0.80 -0.12
N CYS A 49 0.71 1.72 0.78
CA CYS A 49 0.21 3.10 0.75
C CYS A 49 1.30 4.07 0.26
N ILE A 50 1.00 4.85 -0.78
CA ILE A 50 1.91 5.82 -1.38
C ILE A 50 1.47 7.24 -1.00
N ASP A 51 2.32 7.89 -0.21
CA ASP A 51 2.24 9.31 0.12
C ASP A 51 3.42 10.04 -0.54
N ASP A 52 3.29 10.15 -1.87
CA ASP A 52 4.14 10.99 -2.71
C ASP A 52 3.21 11.82 -3.61
N GLY A 53 3.44 13.12 -3.71
CA GLY A 53 2.67 14.00 -4.59
C GLY A 53 2.96 13.77 -6.08
N ALA A 54 4.01 13.02 -6.41
CA ALA A 54 4.42 12.75 -7.78
C ALA A 54 3.51 11.74 -8.49
N SER A 55 3.18 12.01 -9.76
CA SER A 55 2.44 11.08 -10.64
C SER A 55 3.31 9.97 -11.24
N LYS A 56 4.63 10.06 -11.11
CA LYS A 56 5.57 9.03 -11.54
C LYS A 56 6.18 8.35 -10.32
N PRO A 57 6.26 7.01 -10.29
CA PRO A 57 6.81 6.30 -9.14
C PRO A 57 8.31 6.59 -8.98
N LYS A 58 8.74 6.77 -7.73
CA LYS A 58 10.16 6.92 -7.41
C LYS A 58 10.89 5.61 -7.66
N LYS A 59 12.19 5.70 -7.94
CA LYS A 59 13.05 4.53 -8.20
C LYS A 59 12.95 3.45 -7.11
N ALA A 60 12.87 3.85 -5.83
CA ALA A 60 12.74 2.90 -4.73
C ALA A 60 11.45 2.05 -4.80
N LEU A 61 10.31 2.64 -5.21
CA LEU A 61 9.06 1.91 -5.42
C LEU A 61 9.14 0.98 -6.63
N VAL A 62 9.76 1.46 -7.72
CA VAL A 62 9.97 0.67 -8.94
C VAL A 62 10.88 -0.53 -8.65
N ASP A 63 12.01 -0.32 -7.98
CA ASP A 63 12.96 -1.37 -7.61
C ASP A 63 12.31 -2.39 -6.67
N PHE A 64 11.54 -1.91 -5.68
CA PHE A 64 10.77 -2.77 -4.79
C PHE A 64 9.81 -3.67 -5.57
N CYS A 65 8.97 -3.08 -6.43
CA CYS A 65 7.99 -3.84 -7.21
C CYS A 65 8.65 -4.83 -8.18
N ARG A 66 9.75 -4.44 -8.83
CA ARG A 66 10.51 -5.32 -9.73
C ARG A 66 11.15 -6.51 -9.03
N ASN A 67 11.48 -6.38 -7.74
CA ASN A 67 12.08 -7.45 -6.94
C ASN A 67 11.04 -8.41 -6.35
N LEU A 68 9.74 -8.17 -6.54
CA LEU A 68 8.68 -9.09 -6.14
C LEU A 68 8.47 -10.16 -7.20
N ASP A 69 8.15 -11.37 -6.75
CA ASP A 69 7.70 -12.49 -7.58
C ASP A 69 6.65 -13.31 -6.79
N ASN A 70 6.10 -14.36 -7.40
CA ASN A 70 5.13 -15.26 -6.76
C ASN A 70 5.69 -16.06 -5.57
N ALA A 71 7.01 -16.18 -5.41
CA ALA A 71 7.61 -16.80 -4.23
C ALA A 71 7.63 -15.83 -3.04
N ARG A 72 7.68 -14.52 -3.32
CA ARG A 72 7.65 -13.45 -2.32
C ARG A 72 6.24 -13.03 -1.95
N CYS A 73 5.37 -12.73 -2.92
CA CYS A 73 3.99 -12.38 -2.62
C CYS A 73 3.01 -12.88 -3.68
N GLN A 74 1.79 -13.21 -3.26
CA GLN A 74 0.74 -13.69 -4.17
C GLN A 74 -0.18 -12.56 -4.63
N ASN A 75 -0.47 -11.61 -3.74
CA ASN A 75 -1.38 -10.50 -3.99
C ASN A 75 -0.77 -9.18 -3.53
N VAL A 76 -1.01 -8.13 -4.29
CA VAL A 76 -0.64 -6.75 -3.97
C VAL A 76 -1.86 -5.86 -4.14
N ALA A 77 -2.12 -4.95 -3.20
CA ALA A 77 -3.08 -3.87 -3.39
C ALA A 77 -2.45 -2.52 -3.05
N PHE A 78 -2.81 -1.49 -3.79
CA PHE A 78 -2.26 -0.14 -3.64
C PHE A 78 -3.32 0.84 -3.16
N SER A 79 -2.89 1.72 -2.26
CA SER A 79 -3.60 2.94 -1.92
C SER A 79 -2.64 4.13 -2.00
N ALA A 80 -3.18 5.34 -2.04
CA ALA A 80 -2.42 6.57 -2.02
C ALA A 80 -3.17 7.69 -1.31
N THR A 81 -2.44 8.68 -0.81
CA THR A 81 -2.99 9.86 -0.13
C THR A 81 -3.18 11.05 -1.10
N THR A 82 -2.63 10.95 -2.31
CA THR A 82 -2.71 12.00 -3.34
C THR A 82 -3.12 11.41 -4.69
N LYS A 83 -3.70 12.23 -5.56
CA LYS A 83 -4.01 11.84 -6.95
C LYS A 83 -2.74 11.46 -7.74
N GLY A 84 -1.62 12.13 -7.48
CA GLY A 84 -0.33 11.76 -8.08
C GLY A 84 0.09 10.36 -7.66
N GLY A 85 0.02 10.05 -6.36
CA GLY A 85 0.31 8.72 -5.83
C GLY A 85 -0.57 7.62 -6.44
N VAL A 86 -1.85 7.90 -6.74
CA VAL A 86 -2.74 6.97 -7.46
C VAL A 86 -2.23 6.67 -8.87
N GLU A 87 -1.81 7.68 -9.63
CA GLU A 87 -1.26 7.47 -10.98
C GLU A 87 0.07 6.71 -10.93
N ALA A 88 0.92 7.02 -9.95
CA ALA A 88 2.14 6.25 -9.71
C ALA A 88 1.82 4.78 -9.35
N ALA A 89 0.80 4.54 -8.52
CA ALA A 89 0.35 3.20 -8.16
C ALA A 89 -0.16 2.40 -9.37
N LYS A 90 -0.85 3.04 -10.32
CA LYS A 90 -1.28 2.38 -11.57
C LYS A 90 -0.09 1.90 -12.41
N GLU A 91 0.97 2.72 -12.49
CA GLU A 91 2.21 2.30 -13.17
C GLU A 91 2.89 1.13 -12.44
N LEU A 92 2.95 1.18 -11.11
CA LEU A 92 3.51 0.09 -10.30
C LEU A 92 2.69 -1.20 -10.41
N ALA A 93 1.36 -1.10 -10.46
CA ALA A 93 0.48 -2.24 -10.70
C ALA A 93 0.80 -2.96 -12.01
N ASN A 94 1.10 -2.22 -13.08
CA ASN A 94 1.50 -2.81 -14.36
C ASN A 94 2.86 -3.54 -14.26
N ILE A 95 3.80 -3.01 -13.48
CA ILE A 95 5.08 -3.67 -13.20
C ILE A 95 4.87 -4.98 -12.42
N ILE A 96 4.01 -4.96 -11.39
CA ILE A 96 3.70 -6.14 -10.58
C ILE A 96 3.02 -7.24 -11.41
N ARG A 97 2.06 -6.87 -12.28
CA ARG A 97 1.39 -7.82 -13.17
C ARG A 97 2.36 -8.50 -14.14
N ALA A 98 3.40 -7.79 -14.60
CA ALA A 98 4.45 -8.36 -15.44
C ALA A 98 5.27 -9.46 -14.73
N ASN A 99 5.27 -9.47 -13.38
CA ASN A 99 5.91 -10.51 -12.56
C ASN A 99 4.95 -11.67 -12.23
N ASN A 100 3.79 -11.75 -12.90
CA ASN A 100 2.71 -12.73 -12.68
C ASN A 100 2.11 -12.72 -11.26
N ILE A 101 2.21 -11.60 -10.56
CA ILE A 101 1.59 -11.41 -9.24
C ILE A 101 0.21 -10.78 -9.45
N ASN A 102 -0.77 -11.18 -8.64
CA ASN A 102 -2.10 -10.60 -8.69
C ASN A 102 -2.11 -9.18 -8.09
N VAL A 103 -2.62 -8.22 -8.84
CA VAL A 103 -2.95 -6.88 -8.30
C VAL A 103 -4.44 -6.84 -8.03
N VAL A 104 -4.80 -6.65 -6.75
CA VAL A 104 -6.17 -6.69 -6.27
C VAL A 104 -6.75 -5.27 -6.34
N ASP A 105 -7.78 -5.13 -7.18
CA ASP A 105 -8.53 -3.89 -7.42
C ASP A 105 -7.68 -2.74 -8.03
N GLU A 106 -8.35 -1.65 -8.37
CA GLU A 106 -7.71 -0.40 -8.77
C GLU A 106 -7.11 0.34 -7.56
N PRO A 107 -6.03 1.15 -7.75
CA PRO A 107 -5.44 1.88 -6.64
C PRO A 107 -6.43 2.86 -5.98
N HIS A 108 -6.53 2.77 -4.65
CA HIS A 108 -7.49 3.54 -3.86
C HIS A 108 -6.95 4.90 -3.42
N LEU A 109 -7.78 5.94 -3.48
CA LEU A 109 -7.43 7.27 -2.95
C LEU A 109 -8.00 7.43 -1.55
N VAL A 110 -7.13 7.42 -0.53
CA VAL A 110 -7.51 7.65 0.86
C VAL A 110 -7.78 9.14 1.05
N PRO A 111 -8.94 9.55 1.58
CA PRO A 111 -9.22 10.95 1.85
C PRO A 111 -8.37 11.42 3.03
N VAL A 112 -7.58 12.48 2.83
CA VAL A 112 -6.75 13.10 3.87
C VAL A 112 -7.06 14.59 3.94
N LYS A 113 -6.86 15.21 5.11
CA LYS A 113 -7.06 16.65 5.25
C LYS A 113 -5.78 17.38 4.88
N SER A 114 -5.74 18.00 3.71
CA SER A 114 -4.60 18.82 3.27
C SER A 114 -4.82 20.31 3.59
N GLY A 115 -3.76 20.99 4.00
CA GLY A 115 -3.76 22.43 4.24
C GLY A 115 -2.37 23.05 4.02
N LEU A 116 -2.23 24.33 4.35
CA LEU A 116 -0.99 25.09 4.18
C LEU A 116 0.20 24.50 4.96
N PHE A 117 -0.07 23.70 6.00
CA PHE A 117 0.92 23.08 6.88
C PHE A 117 1.04 21.56 6.65
N GLY A 118 0.78 21.10 5.43
CA GLY A 118 0.85 19.68 5.07
C GLY A 118 -0.48 18.94 5.26
N SER A 119 -0.41 17.62 5.09
CA SER A 119 -1.57 16.73 5.19
C SER A 119 -1.67 16.08 6.56
N LYS A 120 -2.90 15.75 6.97
CA LYS A 120 -3.18 15.11 8.26
C LYS A 120 -4.15 13.94 8.10
N VAL A 121 -3.88 12.87 8.85
CA VAL A 121 -4.82 11.78 9.08
C VAL A 121 -6.02 12.28 9.87
N THR A 122 -7.21 11.84 9.48
CA THR A 122 -8.48 12.11 10.17
C THR A 122 -9.19 10.80 10.48
N ASP A 123 -10.20 10.84 11.34
CA ASP A 123 -11.05 9.66 11.61
C ASP A 123 -11.66 9.09 10.33
N ALA A 124 -12.03 9.95 9.38
CA ALA A 124 -12.52 9.54 8.06
C ALA A 124 -11.44 8.80 7.25
N SER A 125 -10.19 9.27 7.30
CA SER A 125 -9.05 8.60 6.66
C SER A 125 -8.82 7.21 7.26
N VAL A 126 -8.95 7.07 8.58
CA VAL A 126 -8.77 5.80 9.29
C VAL A 126 -9.90 4.82 9.00
N ALA A 127 -11.15 5.28 8.99
CA ALA A 127 -12.29 4.43 8.62
C ALA A 127 -12.15 3.95 7.18
N ASP A 128 -11.86 4.87 6.25
CA ASP A 128 -11.73 4.58 4.83
C ASP A 128 -10.62 3.56 4.52
N ILE A 129 -9.41 3.72 5.09
CA ILE A 129 -8.32 2.77 4.84
C ILE A 129 -8.63 1.37 5.42
N LYS A 130 -9.34 1.30 6.54
CA LYS A 130 -9.76 0.03 7.16
C LYS A 130 -10.82 -0.67 6.32
N ASP A 131 -11.80 0.07 5.84
CA ASP A 131 -12.87 -0.44 4.97
C ASP A 131 -12.28 -0.93 3.64
N TRP A 132 -11.37 -0.16 3.04
CA TRP A 132 -10.62 -0.59 1.85
C TRP A 132 -9.82 -1.87 2.11
N ALA A 133 -9.04 -1.94 3.19
CA ALA A 133 -8.26 -3.14 3.50
C ALA A 133 -9.15 -4.37 3.70
N LYS A 134 -10.30 -4.20 4.38
CA LYS A 134 -11.30 -5.25 4.55
C LYS A 134 -11.85 -5.72 3.21
N HIS A 135 -12.20 -4.79 2.32
CA HIS A 135 -12.69 -5.11 0.97
C HIS A 135 -11.68 -5.94 0.17
N ILE A 136 -10.41 -5.54 0.15
CA ILE A 136 -9.32 -6.29 -0.51
C ILE A 136 -9.21 -7.71 0.06
N ILE A 137 -9.26 -7.86 1.39
CA ILE A 137 -9.20 -9.16 2.05
C ILE A 137 -10.43 -10.01 1.69
N ASP A 138 -11.61 -9.41 1.62
CA ASP A 138 -12.85 -10.11 1.27
C ASP A 138 -12.83 -10.58 -0.21
N ILE A 139 -12.21 -9.84 -1.14
CA ILE A 139 -12.00 -10.28 -2.54
C ILE A 139 -11.13 -11.54 -2.60
N ILE A 140 -10.03 -11.59 -1.84
CA ILE A 140 -9.06 -12.70 -1.91
C ILE A 140 -9.61 -14.00 -1.30
N HIS A 141 -10.58 -13.91 -0.38
CA HIS A 141 -11.17 -15.06 0.29
C HIS A 141 -12.44 -15.60 -0.40
N GLN A 142 -12.90 -14.97 -1.48
CA GLN A 142 -13.97 -15.49 -2.34
C GLN A 142 -13.43 -16.53 -3.31
#